data_AF-A0A2K8U1R9-F1
#
_entry.id   AF-A0A2K8U1R9-F1
#
_cell.length_a   1.000
_cell.length_b   1.000
_cell.length_c   1.000
_cell.angle_alpha   90.00
_cell.angle_beta   90.00
_cell.angle_gamma   90.00
#
_symmetry.space_group_name_H-M   'P 1'
#
loop_
_entity.id
_entity.type
_entity.pdbx_description
1 polymer ?
#
loop_
_entity_poly.entity_id
_entity_poly.type
_entity_poly.pdbx_seq_one_letter_code
_entity_poly.pdbx_strand_id
1 'polypeptide(L)'
;MPTITLHDVPETLHQRLQQRATIHHWPIDKEVILLLEQLLAKGAAPAPQSPEERFAAIIDISRRCAALPELDSRSADEIVGYDENGWPA
;
A
#
# COMPACT_ATOMS: atom_id res chain seq x y z
N MET A 1 5.21 9.82 29.36
CA MET A 1 4.74 9.67 27.97
C MET A 1 4.82 11.04 27.32
N PRO A 2 5.39 11.18 26.11
CA PRO A 2 5.38 12.46 25.41
C PRO A 2 3.92 12.90 25.16
N THR A 3 3.63 14.18 25.35
CA THR A 3 2.30 14.78 25.14
C THR A 3 2.45 15.86 24.08
N ILE A 4 1.57 15.83 23.07
CA ILE A 4 1.50 16.85 22.01
C ILE A 4 0.20 17.63 22.20
N THR A 5 0.29 18.96 22.20
CA THR A 5 -0.86 19.86 22.22
C THR A 5 -0.95 20.57 20.88
N LEU A 6 -2.05 20.35 20.16
CA LEU A 6 -2.33 21.02 18.89
C LEU A 6 -3.04 22.34 19.17
N HIS A 7 -2.43 23.45 18.78
CA HIS A 7 -3.00 24.78 18.92
C HIS A 7 -3.56 25.25 17.57
N ASP A 8 -4.58 26.12 17.60
CA ASP A 8 -5.18 26.73 16.41
C ASP A 8 -5.70 25.71 15.37
N VAL A 9 -6.22 24.57 15.84
CA VAL A 9 -6.84 23.57 14.97
C VAL A 9 -8.12 24.16 14.37
N PRO A 10 -8.25 24.25 13.03
CA PRO A 10 -9.48 24.75 12.41
C PRO A 10 -10.67 23.87 12.79
N GLU A 11 -11.81 24.50 13.09
CA GLU A 11 -13.05 23.80 13.49
C GLU A 11 -13.46 22.72 12.47
N THR A 12 -13.28 23.00 11.19
CA THR A 12 -13.56 22.06 10.10
C THR A 12 -12.71 20.79 10.16
N LEU A 13 -11.46 20.90 10.59
CA LEU A 13 -10.55 19.77 10.74
C LEU A 13 -10.91 18.94 11.97
N HIS A 14 -11.21 19.61 13.09
CA HIS A 14 -11.64 18.95 14.31
C HIS A 14 -12.93 18.14 14.10
N GLN A 15 -13.94 18.72 13.44
CA GLN A 15 -15.18 18.03 13.09
C GLN A 15 -14.93 16.80 12.21
N ARG A 16 -14.04 16.93 11.22
CA ARG A 16 -13.69 15.81 10.34
C ARG A 16 -12.99 14.67 11.10
N LEU A 17 -12.14 14.99 12.07
CA LEU A 17 -11.49 14.01 12.94
C LEU A 17 -12.51 13.31 13.84
N GLN A 18 -13.46 14.05 14.43
CA GLN A 18 -14.55 13.48 15.23
C GLN A 18 -15.44 12.53 14.42
N GLN A 19 -15.81 12.92 13.19
CA GLN A 19 -16.61 12.08 12.31
C GLN A 19 -15.90 10.75 11.99
N ARG A 20 -14.61 10.80 11.65
CA ARG A 20 -13.81 9.60 11.38
C ARG A 20 -13.68 8.70 12.61
N ALA A 21 -13.41 9.29 13.77
CA ALA A 21 -13.33 8.56 15.03
C ALA A 21 -14.64 7.83 15.37
N THR A 22 -15.78 8.47 15.08
CA THR A 22 -17.12 7.87 15.25
C THR A 22 -17.33 6.68 14.32
N ILE A 23 -16.99 6.81 13.03
CA ILE A 23 -17.09 5.72 12.05
C ILE A 23 -16.24 4.52 12.47
N HIS A 24 -15.02 4.78 12.95
CA HIS A 24 -14.08 3.75 13.36
C HIS A 24 -14.30 3.23 14.79
N HIS A 25 -15.29 3.77 15.52
CA HIS A 25 -15.64 3.40 16.90
C HIS A 25 -14.46 3.46 17.88
N TRP A 26 -13.62 4.49 17.77
CA TRP A 26 -12.47 4.68 18.66
C TRP A 26 -12.29 6.13 19.11
N PRO A 27 -11.47 6.40 20.14
CA PRO A 27 -11.22 7.77 20.61
C PRO A 27 -10.51 8.63 19.56
N ILE A 28 -10.81 9.93 19.55
CA ILE A 28 -10.22 10.90 18.62
C ILE A 28 -8.69 10.93 18.69
N ASP A 29 -8.10 10.81 19.88
CA ASP A 29 -6.64 10.80 20.06
C ASP A 29 -5.98 9.62 19.30
N LYS A 30 -6.65 8.46 19.28
CA LYS A 30 -6.19 7.28 18.54
C LYS A 30 -6.26 7.50 17.03
N GLU A 31 -7.33 8.12 16.54
CA GLU A 31 -7.44 8.51 15.12
C GLU A 31 -6.32 9.48 14.73
N VAL A 32 -6.05 10.48 15.57
CA VAL A 32 -5.01 11.49 15.32
C VAL A 32 -3.63 10.84 15.27
N ILE A 33 -3.31 9.98 16.23
CA ILE A 33 -2.03 9.24 16.24
C ILE A 33 -1.87 8.44 14.95
N LEU A 34 -2.89 7.67 14.55
CA LEU A 34 -2.81 6.83 13.37
C LEU A 34 -2.69 7.63 12.07
N LEU A 35 -3.37 8.77 11.98
CA LEU A 35 -3.23 9.67 10.82
C LEU A 35 -1.83 10.28 10.76
N LEU A 36 -1.25 10.67 11.90
CA LEU A 36 0.13 11.17 11.96
C LEU A 36 1.12 10.09 11.55
N GLU A 37 0.97 8.86 12.07
CA GLU A 37 1.79 7.71 11.68
C GLU A 37 1.70 7.43 10.18
N GLN A 38 0.49 7.42 9.61
CA GLN A 38 0.28 7.22 8.17
C GLN A 38 0.91 8.32 7.32
N LEU A 39 0.81 9.59 7.75
CA LEU A 39 1.43 10.70 7.03
C LEU A 39 2.95 10.62 7.08
N LEU A 40 3.52 10.28 8.24
CA LEU A 40 4.96 10.08 8.40
C LEU A 40 5.45 8.88 7.59
N ALA A 41 4.70 7.78 7.56
CA ALA A 41 5.03 6.60 6.74
C ALA A 41 4.91 6.89 5.24
N LYS A 42 3.95 7.73 4.82
CA LYS A 42 3.76 8.13 3.43
C LYS A 42 4.83 9.14 2.95
N GLY A 43 5.26 10.02 3.84
CA GLY A 43 6.33 10.99 3.60
C GLY A 43 7.74 10.39 3.72
N ALA A 44 7.87 9.30 4.47
CA ALA A 44 9.01 8.41 4.37
C ALA A 44 8.92 7.71 3.01
N ALA A 45 9.54 8.31 1.99
CA ALA A 45 9.99 7.51 0.87
C ALA A 45 10.70 6.28 1.47
N PRO A 46 10.37 5.05 1.03
CA PRO A 46 11.17 3.90 1.45
C PRO A 46 12.61 4.31 1.23
N ALA A 47 13.45 4.16 2.27
CA ALA A 47 14.86 4.53 2.18
C ALA A 47 15.38 4.03 0.83
N PRO A 48 16.10 4.86 0.06
CA PRO A 48 16.50 4.50 -1.30
C PRO A 48 17.19 3.13 -1.22
N GLN A 49 16.49 2.09 -1.69
CA GLN A 49 17.04 0.74 -1.67
C GLN A 49 18.30 0.79 -2.52
N SER A 50 19.39 0.24 -1.99
CA SER A 50 20.57 0.10 -2.83
C SER A 50 20.19 -0.71 -4.07
N PRO A 51 20.85 -0.49 -5.23
CA PRO A 51 20.61 -1.31 -6.41
C PRO A 51 20.72 -2.82 -6.12
N GLU A 52 21.58 -3.20 -5.17
CA GLU A 52 21.77 -4.58 -4.70
C GLU A 52 20.58 -5.09 -3.90
N GLU A 53 20.06 -4.31 -2.95
CA GLU A 53 18.86 -4.66 -2.17
C GLU A 53 17.65 -4.82 -3.06
N ARG A 54 17.48 -3.93 -4.05
CA ARG A 54 16.39 -4.01 -5.03
C ARG A 54 16.53 -5.25 -5.91
N PHE A 55 17.74 -5.55 -6.37
CA PHE A 55 18.00 -6.75 -7.17
C PHE A 55 17.72 -8.02 -6.37
N ALA A 56 18.18 -8.08 -5.10
CA ALA A 56 17.90 -9.20 -4.21
C ALA A 56 16.39 -9.41 -4.01
N ALA A 57 15.63 -8.34 -3.80
CA ALA A 57 14.17 -8.40 -3.67
C ALA A 57 13.48 -8.93 -4.94
N ILE A 58 13.93 -8.51 -6.13
CA ILE A 58 13.39 -9.02 -7.41
C ILE A 58 13.66 -10.53 -7.55
N ILE A 59 14.87 -10.97 -7.23
CA ILE A 59 15.24 -12.38 -7.32
C ILE A 59 14.45 -13.24 -6.32
N ASP A 60 14.23 -12.75 -5.11
CA ASP A 60 13.43 -13.45 -4.10
C ASP A 60 11.98 -13.67 -4.56
N ILE A 61 11.34 -12.62 -5.09
CA ILE A 61 9.99 -12.69 -5.67
C ILE A 61 9.96 -13.67 -6.84
N SER A 62 10.94 -13.58 -7.75
CA SER A 62 11.05 -14.46 -8.92
C SER A 62 11.12 -15.93 -8.51
N ARG A 63 11.98 -16.29 -7.56
CA ARG A 63 12.12 -17.67 -7.05
C ARG A 63 10.83 -18.16 -6.41
N ARG A 64 10.19 -17.33 -5.58
CA ARG A 64 8.93 -17.69 -4.92
C ARG A 64 7.83 -17.97 -5.94
N CYS A 65 7.68 -17.12 -6.95
CA CYS A 65 6.67 -17.29 -8.00
C CYS A 65 6.96 -18.51 -8.88
N ALA A 66 8.23 -18.75 -9.23
CA ALA A 66 8.63 -19.90 -10.05
C ALA A 66 8.42 -21.26 -9.34
N ALA A 67 8.38 -21.29 -8.01
CA ALA A 67 8.12 -22.49 -7.23
C ALA A 67 6.62 -22.83 -7.09
N LEU A 68 5.72 -21.97 -7.56
CA LEU A 68 4.27 -22.22 -7.50
C LEU A 68 3.87 -23.27 -8.55
N PRO A 69 2.83 -24.08 -8.28
CA PRO A 69 2.32 -25.03 -9.27
C PRO A 69 1.69 -24.30 -10.46
N GLU A 70 1.83 -24.89 -11.64
CA GLU A 70 1.16 -24.42 -12.85
C GLU A 70 -0.34 -24.75 -12.77
N LEU A 71 -1.18 -23.71 -12.74
CA LEU A 71 -2.65 -23.85 -12.67
C LEU A 71 -3.33 -23.71 -14.03
N ASP A 72 -2.69 -23.02 -14.96
CA ASP A 72 -3.19 -22.75 -16.30
C ASP A 72 -2.01 -22.85 -17.26
N SER A 73 -2.04 -23.86 -18.13
CA SER A 73 -0.99 -24.14 -19.10
C SER A 73 -1.24 -23.47 -20.46
N ARG A 74 -2.27 -22.64 -20.58
CA ARG A 74 -2.50 -21.84 -21.78
C ARG A 74 -1.32 -20.90 -21.98
N SER A 75 -1.01 -20.65 -23.24
CA SER A 75 -0.02 -19.64 -23.60
C SER A 75 -0.46 -18.24 -23.18
N ALA A 76 0.48 -17.30 -23.11
CA ALA A 76 0.17 -15.91 -22.80
C ALA A 76 -0.88 -15.32 -23.77
N ASP A 77 -0.79 -15.67 -25.06
CA ASP A 77 -1.70 -15.19 -26.10
C ASP A 77 -3.11 -15.74 -25.90
N GLU A 78 -3.25 -17.04 -25.64
CA GLU A 78 -4.56 -17.66 -25.34
C GLU A 78 -5.19 -17.14 -24.05
N ILE A 79 -4.38 -16.77 -23.06
CA ILE A 79 -4.86 -16.15 -21.81
C ILE A 79 -5.43 -14.75 -22.09
N VAL A 80 -4.78 -13.99 -22.98
CA VAL A 80 -5.21 -12.65 -23.38
C VAL A 80 -6.37 -12.70 -24.40
N GLY A 81 -6.50 -13.80 -25.14
CA GLY A 81 -7.52 -13.99 -26.19
C GLY A 81 -7.04 -13.64 -27.59
N TYR A 82 -5.73 -13.71 -27.83
CA TYR A 82 -5.16 -13.58 -29.17
C TYR A 82 -5.08 -14.93 -29.88
N ASP A 83 -5.37 -14.93 -31.18
CA ASP A 83 -5.12 -16.05 -32.07
C ASP A 83 -3.62 -16.14 -32.43
N GLU A 84 -3.25 -17.18 -33.18
CA GLU A 84 -1.86 -17.42 -33.64
C GLU A 84 -1.27 -16.29 -34.50
N ASN A 85 -2.11 -15.39 -35.00
CA ASN A 85 -1.73 -14.25 -35.82
C ASN A 85 -1.71 -12.93 -35.02
N GLY A 86 -2.03 -12.98 -33.72
CA GLY A 86 -2.10 -11.82 -32.83
C GLY A 86 -3.39 -11.00 -32.95
N TRP A 87 -4.44 -11.55 -33.58
CA TRP A 87 -5.75 -10.92 -33.65
C TRP A 87 -6.62 -11.37 -32.48
N PRO A 88 -7.53 -10.52 -31.97
CA PRO A 88 -8.55 -10.98 -31.03
C PRO A 88 -9.38 -12.11 -31.65
N ALA A 89 -9.38 -13.28 -31.00
CA ALA A 89 -10.17 -14.44 -31.40
C ALA A 89 -11.66 -14.28 -31.08
#